data_AF-X0IPV8-F1
#
_entry.id   AF-X0IPV8-F1
#
_cell.length_a   1.000
_cell.length_b   1.000
_cell.length_c   1.000
_cell.angle_alpha   90.00
_cell.angle_beta   90.00
_cell.angle_gamma   90.00
#
_symmetry.space_group_name_H-M   'P 1'
#
loop_
_entity.id
_entity.type
_entity.pdbx_description
1 polymer ?
#
loop_
_entity_poly.entity_id
_entity_poly.type
_entity_poly.pdbx_seq_one_letter_code
_entity_poly.pdbx_strand_id
1 'polypeptide(L)'
;MRVPCIPYPTTDLTGIEEQIVQRIATRRAEHGLLPLDLVLLHAPEIANGWDVLFSAIRDRSSLPDCIREIAILRTAVLNKAWYEWSWHAPLLRDTESFRRSPNKMHTVADPSPTRPGELDQIE
;
A
#
# COMPACT_ATOMS: atom_id res chain seq x y z
N MET A 1 14.70 10.90 1.08
CA MET A 1 14.65 11.56 -0.25
C MET A 1 13.19 11.68 -0.66
N ARG A 2 12.71 12.86 -1.05
CA ARG A 2 11.38 13.01 -1.68
C ARG A 2 11.57 12.91 -3.19
N VAL A 3 10.79 12.05 -3.84
CA VAL A 3 10.76 11.95 -5.30
C VAL A 3 9.74 12.96 -5.82
N PRO A 4 10.08 13.84 -6.78
CA PRO A 4 9.11 14.76 -7.37
C PRO A 4 7.96 14.01 -8.03
N CYS A 5 6.73 14.47 -7.83
CA CYS A 5 5.56 14.00 -8.58
C CYS A 5 5.57 14.63 -9.98
N ILE A 6 5.01 13.94 -10.98
CA ILE A 6 4.69 14.60 -12.25
C ILE A 6 3.57 15.64 -12.05
N PRO A 7 3.51 16.71 -12.89
CA PRO A 7 2.37 17.62 -12.90
C PRO A 7 1.07 16.88 -13.26
N TYR A 8 -0.03 17.28 -12.63
CA TYR A 8 -1.37 16.78 -12.92
C TYR A 8 -2.36 17.95 -13.13
N PRO A 9 -3.15 17.99 -14.22
CA PRO A 9 -3.20 17.00 -15.30
C PRO A 9 -1.89 16.94 -16.10
N THR A 10 -1.48 15.73 -16.47
CA THR A 10 -0.25 15.50 -17.24
C THR A 10 -0.53 15.79 -18.72
N THR A 11 0.39 16.49 -19.38
CA THR A 11 0.30 16.81 -20.80
C THR A 11 1.10 15.82 -21.65
N ASP A 12 0.84 15.79 -22.96
CA ASP A 12 1.66 15.08 -23.95
C ASP A 12 1.72 13.56 -23.77
N LEU A 13 0.70 12.97 -23.15
CA LEU A 13 0.55 11.52 -23.03
C LEU A 13 0.16 10.89 -24.37
N THR A 14 0.69 9.71 -24.66
CA THR A 14 0.17 8.86 -25.73
C THR A 14 -1.18 8.27 -25.34
N GLY A 15 -1.96 7.82 -26.33
CA GLY A 15 -3.27 7.22 -26.05
C GLY A 15 -3.24 5.97 -25.15
N ILE A 16 -2.12 5.25 -25.08
CA ILE A 16 -1.94 4.13 -24.13
C ILE A 16 -1.69 4.68 -22.71
N GLU A 17 -0.85 5.70 -22.57
CA GLU A 17 -0.54 6.30 -21.27
C GLU A 17 -1.77 7.00 -20.67
N GLU A 18 -2.59 7.67 -21.49
CA GLU A 18 -3.88 8.22 -21.07
C GLU A 18 -4.80 7.13 -20.48
N GLN A 19 -4.88 5.96 -21.13
CA GLN A 19 -5.67 4.83 -20.63
C GLN A 19 -5.14 4.29 -19.29
N ILE A 20 -3.81 4.24 -19.11
CA ILE A 20 -3.19 3.83 -17.85
C ILE A 20 -3.56 4.81 -16.74
N VAL A 21 -3.39 6.12 -16.97
CA VAL A 21 -3.73 7.18 -16.02
C VAL A 21 -5.20 7.10 -15.64
N GLN A 22 -6.09 6.98 -16.64
CA GLN A 22 -7.53 6.90 -16.41
C GLN A 22 -7.92 5.67 -15.59
N ARG A 23 -7.32 4.51 -15.84
CA ARG A 23 -7.60 3.28 -15.08
C ARG A 23 -7.17 3.43 -13.62
N ILE A 24 -5.97 3.95 -13.38
CA ILE A 24 -5.46 4.17 -12.02
C ILE A 24 -6.35 5.18 -11.28
N ALA A 25 -6.69 6.31 -11.90
CA ALA A 25 -7.57 7.33 -11.31
C ALA A 25 -8.96 6.76 -11.00
N THR A 26 -9.54 6.00 -11.93
CA THR A 26 -10.86 5.37 -11.76
C THR A 26 -10.89 4.41 -10.57
N ARG A 27 -9.84 3.57 -10.42
CA ARG A 27 -9.73 2.66 -9.27
C ARG A 27 -9.65 3.42 -7.93
N ARG A 28 -8.99 4.58 -7.91
CA ARG A 28 -8.86 5.41 -6.69
C ARG A 28 -10.16 6.15 -6.32
N ALA A 29 -11.15 6.15 -7.20
CA ALA A 29 -12.45 6.77 -7.00
C ALA A 29 -12.31 8.22 -6.49
N GLU A 30 -12.97 8.55 -5.38
CA GLU A 30 -13.00 9.89 -4.79
C GLU A 30 -11.63 10.41 -4.36
N HIS A 31 -10.64 9.53 -4.17
CA HIS A 31 -9.29 9.94 -3.78
C HIS A 31 -8.46 10.50 -4.94
N GLY A 32 -8.83 10.19 -6.19
CA GLY A 32 -8.01 10.52 -7.36
C GLY A 32 -6.60 9.93 -7.30
N LEU A 33 -5.69 10.41 -8.15
CA LEU A 33 -4.30 9.96 -8.15
C LEU A 33 -3.59 10.34 -6.84
N LEU A 34 -3.00 9.35 -6.17
CA LEU A 34 -2.20 9.57 -4.97
C LEU A 34 -0.79 10.04 -5.34
N PRO A 35 -0.01 10.61 -4.38
CA PRO A 35 1.39 10.94 -4.62
C PRO A 35 2.24 9.78 -5.14
N LEU A 36 1.98 8.54 -4.70
CA LEU A 36 2.63 7.35 -5.25
C LEU A 36 2.31 7.14 -6.74
N ASP A 37 1.05 7.30 -7.13
CA ASP A 37 0.62 7.13 -8.51
C ASP A 37 1.32 8.19 -9.39
N LEU A 38 1.36 9.46 -8.95
CA LEU A 38 2.04 10.54 -9.66
C LEU A 38 3.57 10.40 -9.72
N VAL A 39 4.19 9.69 -8.77
CA VAL A 39 5.62 9.36 -8.85
C VAL A 39 5.86 8.21 -9.82
N LEU A 40 5.00 7.19 -9.83
CA LEU A 40 5.16 6.07 -10.76
C LEU A 40 4.92 6.46 -12.22
N LEU A 41 4.06 7.45 -12.47
CA LEU A 41 3.75 7.94 -13.81
C LEU A 41 4.90 8.69 -14.51
N HIS A 42 6.06 8.87 -13.87
CA HIS A 42 7.32 9.13 -14.59
C HIS A 42 7.69 7.99 -15.56
N ALA A 43 7.16 6.78 -15.32
CA ALA A 43 7.27 5.61 -16.19
C ALA A 43 5.90 4.89 -16.27
N PRO A 44 5.00 5.30 -17.19
CA PRO A 44 3.60 4.83 -17.19
C PRO A 44 3.42 3.31 -17.24
N GLU A 45 4.23 2.57 -18.00
CA GLU A 45 4.14 1.10 -18.02
C GLU A 45 4.57 0.45 -16.69
N ILE A 46 5.46 1.09 -15.92
CA ILE A 46 5.76 0.66 -14.55
C ILE A 46 4.57 0.95 -13.64
N ALA A 47 3.94 2.13 -13.76
CA ALA A 47 2.72 2.44 -13.03
C ALA A 47 1.60 1.42 -13.31
N ASN A 48 1.46 1.01 -14.58
CA ASN A 48 0.54 -0.04 -15.02
C ASN A 48 0.84 -1.41 -14.39
N GLY A 49 2.08 -1.89 -14.49
CA GLY A 49 2.46 -3.17 -13.87
C GLY A 49 2.31 -3.15 -12.34
N TRP A 50 2.67 -2.05 -11.71
CA TRP A 50 2.47 -1.81 -10.28
C TRP A 50 1.00 -1.88 -9.90
N ASP A 51 0.14 -1.16 -10.62
CA ASP A 51 -1.31 -1.17 -10.43
C ASP A 51 -1.88 -2.60 -10.46
N VAL A 52 -1.51 -3.38 -11.47
CA VAL A 52 -1.99 -4.76 -11.66
C VAL A 52 -1.54 -5.68 -10.51
N LEU A 53 -0.25 -5.65 -10.16
CA LEU A 53 0.30 -6.53 -9.12
C LEU A 53 -0.27 -6.18 -7.75
N PHE A 54 -0.25 -4.91 -7.36
CA PHE A 54 -0.65 -4.53 -6.00
C PHE A 54 -2.16 -4.58 -5.80
N SER A 55 -2.98 -4.42 -6.84
CA SER A 55 -4.41 -4.76 -6.74
C SER A 55 -4.66 -6.27 -6.66
N ALA A 56 -3.79 -7.12 -7.21
CA ALA A 56 -3.87 -8.56 -6.94
C ALA A 56 -3.58 -8.86 -5.46
N ILE A 57 -2.52 -8.25 -4.91
CA ILE A 57 -2.14 -8.43 -3.50
C ILE A 57 -3.21 -7.89 -2.55
N ARG A 58 -3.69 -6.65 -2.76
CA ARG A 58 -4.62 -5.95 -1.86
C ARG A 58 -6.07 -6.37 -2.00
N ASP A 59 -6.54 -6.46 -3.23
CA ASP A 59 -7.99 -6.49 -3.47
C ASP A 59 -8.47 -7.87 -3.94
N ARG A 60 -7.56 -8.73 -4.42
CA ARG A 60 -7.88 -10.04 -5.02
C ARG A 60 -7.11 -11.20 -4.39
N SER A 61 -6.58 -11.00 -3.19
CA SER A 61 -5.92 -12.04 -2.42
C SER A 61 -6.93 -12.86 -1.63
N SER A 62 -6.67 -14.16 -1.46
CA SER A 62 -7.44 -15.05 -0.59
C SER A 62 -7.05 -14.93 0.90
N LEU A 63 -6.02 -14.13 1.21
CA LEU A 63 -5.61 -13.89 2.59
C LEU A 63 -6.57 -12.92 3.29
N PRO A 64 -6.87 -13.14 4.58
CA PRO A 64 -7.58 -12.15 5.40
C PRO A 64 -6.86 -10.79 5.37
N ASP A 65 -7.65 -9.73 5.53
CA ASP A 65 -7.15 -8.35 5.54
C ASP A 65 -6.03 -8.14 6.57
N CYS A 66 -6.21 -8.62 7.80
CA CYS A 66 -5.21 -8.48 8.87
C CYS A 66 -3.88 -9.15 8.50
N ILE A 67 -3.90 -10.35 7.95
CA ILE A 67 -2.70 -11.10 7.54
C ILE A 67 -1.97 -10.38 6.40
N ARG A 68 -2.72 -9.88 5.42
CA ARG A 68 -2.17 -9.14 4.31
C ARG A 68 -1.52 -7.83 4.77
N GLU A 69 -2.21 -7.06 5.59
CA GLU A 69 -1.69 -5.78 6.09
C GLU A 69 -0.48 -5.97 7.01
N ILE A 70 -0.41 -7.06 7.78
CA ILE A 70 0.80 -7.45 8.52
C ILE A 70 1.96 -7.67 7.54
N ALA A 71 1.77 -8.46 6.47
CA ALA A 71 2.84 -8.72 5.51
C ALA A 71 3.39 -7.43 4.87
N ILE A 72 2.50 -6.49 4.53
CA ILE A 72 2.87 -5.17 4.00
C ILE A 72 3.64 -4.37 5.05
N LEU A 73 3.12 -4.25 6.28
CA LEU A 73 3.73 -3.43 7.33
C LEU A 73 5.05 -3.99 7.84
N ARG A 74 5.20 -5.32 7.94
CA ARG A 74 6.48 -5.96 8.26
C ARG A 74 7.54 -5.63 7.21
N THR A 75 7.17 -5.68 5.93
CA THR A 75 8.05 -5.26 4.83
C THR A 75 8.42 -3.79 4.95
N ALA A 76 7.45 -2.93 5.30
CA ALA A 76 7.68 -1.50 5.49
C ALA A 76 8.65 -1.20 6.65
N VAL A 77 8.52 -1.90 7.79
CA VAL A 77 9.44 -1.76 8.93
C VAL A 77 10.86 -2.15 8.53
N LEU A 78 11.03 -3.31 7.92
CA LEU A 78 12.35 -3.83 7.53
C LEU A 78 13.05 -2.92 6.50
N ASN A 79 12.30 -2.37 5.56
CA ASN A 79 12.82 -1.47 4.53
C ASN A 79 12.83 0.01 4.95
N LYS A 80 12.37 0.34 6.16
CA LYS A 80 12.19 1.73 6.64
C LYS A 80 11.29 2.55 5.69
N ALA A 81 10.31 1.90 5.05
CA ALA A 81 9.40 2.49 4.08
C ALA A 81 8.24 3.21 4.79
N TRP A 82 8.54 4.40 5.32
CA TRP A 82 7.58 5.18 6.12
C TRP A 82 6.28 5.53 5.39
N TYR A 83 6.35 5.76 4.07
CA TYR A 83 5.16 6.04 3.26
C TYR A 83 4.16 4.88 3.33
N GLU A 84 4.62 3.66 3.05
CA GLU A 84 3.78 2.47 3.13
C GLU A 84 3.25 2.24 4.54
N TRP A 85 4.09 2.42 5.57
CA TRP A 85 3.64 2.33 6.96
C TRP A 85 2.48 3.28 7.26
N SER A 86 2.58 4.54 6.83
CA SER A 86 1.56 5.56 7.11
C SER A 86 0.21 5.28 6.48
N TRP A 87 0.19 4.64 5.29
CA TRP A 87 -1.05 4.27 4.60
C TRP A 87 -1.66 2.97 5.12
N HIS A 88 -0.83 2.00 5.49
CA HIS A 88 -1.28 0.65 5.82
C HIS A 88 -1.53 0.43 7.32
N ALA A 89 -0.84 1.17 8.21
CA ALA A 89 -1.02 1.01 9.65
C ALA A 89 -2.44 1.34 10.14
N PRO A 90 -3.15 2.37 9.62
CA PRO A 90 -4.56 2.59 9.93
C PRO A 90 -5.44 1.40 9.49
N LEU A 91 -5.22 0.88 8.27
CA LEU A 91 -5.99 -0.25 7.73
C LEU A 91 -5.86 -1.50 8.61
N LEU A 92 -4.64 -1.84 9.06
CA LEU A 92 -4.44 -2.95 9.97
C LEU A 92 -5.17 -2.75 11.30
N ARG A 93 -5.10 -1.54 11.87
CA ARG A 93 -5.78 -1.22 13.15
C ARG A 93 -7.30 -1.37 13.06
N ASP A 94 -7.88 -1.11 11.88
CA ASP A 94 -9.31 -1.18 11.66
C ASP A 94 -9.83 -2.62 11.45
N THR A 95 -8.93 -3.59 11.26
CA THR A 95 -9.30 -5.02 11.23
C THR A 95 -9.80 -5.49 12.60
N GLU A 96 -10.74 -6.44 12.61
CA GLU A 96 -11.39 -6.92 13.85
C GLU A 96 -10.37 -7.44 14.87
N SER A 97 -9.41 -8.27 14.42
CA SER A 97 -8.42 -8.91 15.29
C SER A 97 -7.43 -7.93 15.92
N PHE A 98 -7.32 -6.70 15.39
CA PHE A 98 -6.46 -5.62 15.90
C PHE A 98 -7.23 -4.55 16.68
N ARG A 99 -8.50 -4.26 16.34
CA ARG A 99 -9.35 -3.36 17.15
C ARG A 99 -9.47 -3.83 18.61
N ARG A 100 -9.42 -5.15 18.85
CA ARG A 100 -9.52 -5.75 20.18
C ARG A 100 -8.21 -5.83 20.96
N SER A 101 -7.05 -5.66 20.31
CA SER A 101 -5.76 -5.62 21.01
C SER A 101 -4.80 -4.62 20.36
N PRO A 102 -4.75 -3.37 20.87
CA PRO A 102 -3.83 -2.34 20.38
C PRO A 102 -2.35 -2.74 20.50
N ASN A 103 -2.01 -3.64 21.43
CA ASN A 103 -0.64 -4.08 21.67
C ASN A 103 -0.06 -4.89 20.50
N LYS A 104 -0.89 -5.56 19.70
CA LYS A 104 -0.45 -6.29 18.50
C LYS A 104 0.32 -5.38 17.53
N MET A 105 -0.02 -4.09 17.46
CA MET A 105 0.71 -3.13 16.63
C MET A 105 2.17 -2.95 17.07
N HIS A 106 2.48 -3.07 18.37
CA HIS A 106 3.87 -3.01 18.84
C HIS A 106 4.70 -4.17 18.29
N THR A 107 4.12 -5.39 18.24
CA THR A 107 4.80 -6.55 17.66
C THR A 107 5.02 -6.39 16.16
N VAL A 108 4.03 -5.84 15.43
CA VAL A 108 4.21 -5.55 14.00
C VAL A 108 5.30 -4.51 13.77
N ALA A 109 5.38 -3.48 14.62
CA ALA A 109 6.35 -2.39 14.54
C ALA A 109 7.79 -2.77 14.95
N ASP A 110 7.99 -3.89 15.66
CA ASP A 110 9.30 -4.34 16.12
C ASP A 110 10.18 -4.79 14.94
N PRO A 111 11.30 -4.12 14.62
CA PRO A 111 12.15 -4.53 13.50
C PRO A 111 12.86 -5.88 13.72
N SER A 112 12.97 -6.36 14.96
CA SER A 112 13.76 -7.53 15.34
C SER A 112 13.05 -8.38 16.42
N PRO A 113 11.84 -8.91 16.15
CA PRO A 113 11.09 -9.67 17.13
C PRO A 113 11.82 -10.98 17.44
N THR A 114 12.03 -11.26 18.73
CA THR A 114 12.70 -12.48 19.20
C THR A 114 11.72 -13.56 19.67
N ARG A 115 10.43 -13.23 19.70
CA ARG A 115 9.32 -14.13 20.05
C ARG A 115 8.06 -13.69 19.29
N PRO A 116 7.08 -14.57 19.08
CA PRO A 116 5.91 -14.23 18.27
C PRO A 116 5.00 -13.15 18.87
N GLY A 117 4.97 -13.01 20.19
CA GLY A 117 4.16 -11.99 20.87
C GLY A 117 2.65 -12.24 20.73
N GLU A 118 1.86 -11.17 20.66
CA GLU A 118 0.39 -11.27 20.55
C GLU A 118 -0.10 -11.63 19.14
N LEU A 119 0.81 -11.76 18.15
CA LEU A 119 0.45 -12.15 16.79
C LEU A 119 0.16 -13.65 16.64
N ASP A 120 0.53 -14.49 17.60
CA ASP A 120 0.17 -15.92 17.61
C ASP A 120 -1.35 -16.16 17.80
N GLN A 121 -2.11 -15.10 18.12
CA GLN A 121 -3.56 -15.14 18.34
C GLN A 121 -4.32 -14.36 17.26
N ILE A 122 -3.84 -14.37 16.02
CA ILE A 122 -4.60 -13.86 14.89
C ILE A 122 -5.47 -14.99 14.37
N GLU A 123 -6.67 -15.10 14.95
CA GLU A 123 -7.82 -15.76 14.32
C GLU A 123 -8.45 -14.82 13.28
#